data_AF-A0A7K2NSH4-F1
#
_entry.id   AF-A0A7K2NSH4-F1
#
_cell.length_a   1.000
_cell.length_b   1.000
_cell.length_c   1.000
_cell.angle_alpha   90.00
_cell.angle_beta   90.00
_cell.angle_gamma   90.00
#
_symmetry.space_group_name_H-M   'P 1'
#
loop_
_entity.id
_entity.type
_entity.pdbx_description
1 polymer ?
#
loop_
_entity_poly.entity_id
_entity_poly.type
_entity_poly.pdbx_seq_one_letter_code
_entity_poly.pdbx_strand_id
1 'polypeptide(L)' 'MSDLVPGGNVPLPGGPVSVRVPGGFDVSALVTDEGGKVGGDADFV' A
#
# COMPACT_ATOMS: atom_id res chain seq x y z
N MET A 1 7.29 4.46 13.88
CA MET A 1 7.40 3.71 12.62
C MET A 1 7.37 2.25 13.03
N SER A 2 6.32 1.53 12.66
CA SER A 2 6.15 0.12 13.03
C SER A 2 6.60 -0.73 11.84
N ASP A 3 7.28 -1.84 12.11
CA ASP A 3 7.68 -2.78 11.07
C ASP A 3 6.45 -3.54 10.56
N LEU A 4 6.30 -3.61 9.25
CA LEU A 4 5.30 -4.46 8.59
C LEU A 4 5.96 -5.81 8.28
N VAL A 5 5.63 -6.82 9.07
CA VAL A 5 6.06 -8.20 8.82
C VAL A 5 5.30 -8.80 7.64
N PRO A 6 5.84 -9.83 6.95
CA PRO A 6 5.10 -10.54 5.90
C PRO A 6 3.71 -10.99 6.38
N GLY A 7 2.67 -10.63 5.64
CA GLY A 7 1.26 -10.92 5.99
C GLY A 7 0.68 -10.06 7.13
N GLY A 8 1.45 -9.11 7.67
CA GLY A 8 1.03 -8.18 8.73
C GLY A 8 0.13 -7.06 8.21
N ASN A 9 -0.99 -7.40 7.58
CA ASN A 9 -1.96 -6.43 7.08
C ASN A 9 -2.55 -5.65 8.26
N VAL A 10 -2.56 -4.32 8.16
CA VAL A 10 -3.14 -3.43 9.17
C VAL A 10 -3.98 -2.37 8.49
N PRO A 11 -5.05 -1.87 9.16
CA PRO A 11 -5.74 -0.67 8.69
C PRO A 11 -4.75 0.49 8.55
N LEU A 12 -4.87 1.26 7.46
CA LEU A 12 -4.07 2.45 7.30
C LEU A 12 -4.48 3.51 8.34
N PRO A 13 -3.52 4.25 8.93
CA PRO A 13 -3.85 5.37 9.80
C PRO A 13 -4.55 6.47 8.99
N GLY A 14 -5.34 7.30 9.67
CA GLY A 14 -5.92 8.48 9.04
C GLY A 14 -4.84 9.46 8.59
N GLY A 15 -4.95 9.96 7.36
CA GLY A 15 -4.01 10.92 6.78
C GLY A 15 -2.95 10.27 5.88
N PRO A 16 -1.92 11.03 5.47
CA PRO A 16 -0.89 10.54 4.55
C PRO A 16 -0.04 9.43 5.15
N VAL A 17 0.27 8.42 4.33
CA VAL A 17 1.10 7.26 4.69
C VAL A 17 2.43 7.34 3.96
N SER A 18 3.53 7.06 4.67
CA SER A 18 4.87 6.93 4.08
C SER A 18 5.36 5.50 4.25
N VAL A 19 5.72 4.85 3.14
CA VAL A 19 6.25 3.49 3.11
C VAL A 19 7.75 3.56 2.81
N ARG A 20 8.56 2.79 3.56
CA ARG A 20 9.98 2.64 3.31
C ARG A 20 10.31 1.15 3.15
N VAL A 21 10.80 0.78 1.97
CA VAL A 21 11.32 -0.56 1.70
C VAL A 21 12.85 -0.48 1.62
N PRO A 22 13.59 -1.14 2.51
CA PRO A 22 15.04 -1.18 2.43
C PRO A 22 15.49 -2.11 1.29
N GLY A 23 16.36 -1.62 0.41
CA GLY A 23 16.95 -2.40 -0.69
C GLY A 23 16.60 -1.87 -2.07
N GLY A 24 17.11 -2.53 -3.12
CA GLY A 24 16.83 -2.19 -4.53
C GLY A 24 15.55 -2.85 -5.01
N PHE A 25 14.42 -2.54 -4.36
CA PHE A 25 13.11 -3.08 -4.71
C PHE A 25 12.22 -1.98 -5.26
N ASP A 26 11.37 -2.34 -6.21
CA ASP A 26 10.28 -1.48 -6.65
C ASP A 26 9.12 -1.56 -5.65
N VAL A 27 8.48 -0.43 -5.42
CA VAL A 27 7.26 -0.33 -4.60
C VAL A 27 6.11 -0.11 -5.56
N SER A 28 5.05 -0.90 -5.39
CA SER A 28 3.82 -0.71 -6.12
C SER A 28 2.61 -0.65 -5.19
N ALA A 29 1.61 0.12 -5.55
CA ALA A 29 0.35 0.25 -4.83
C ALA A 29 -0.84 0.14 -5.80
N LEU A 30 -1.96 -0.38 -5.27
CA LEU A 30 -3.25 -0.42 -5.95
C LEU A 30 -4.26 0.31 -5.07
N VAL A 31 -4.91 1.33 -5.61
CA VAL A 31 -6.02 2.01 -4.94
C VAL A 31 -7.31 1.29 -5.30
N THR A 32 -7.99 0.73 -4.30
CA THR A 32 -9.22 -0.04 -4.51
C THR A 32 -10.45 0.63 -3.93
N ASP A 33 -11.60 0.33 -4.49
CA ASP A 33 -12.92 0.63 -3.93
C ASP A 33 -13.27 -0.28 -2.74
N GLU A 34 -14.49 -0.12 -2.22
CA GLU A 34 -15.05 -0.92 -1.12
C GLU A 34 -15.21 -2.41 -1.47
N GLY A 35 -15.26 -2.76 -2.75
CA GLY A 35 -15.30 -4.13 -3.25
C GLY A 35 -13.91 -4.76 -3.43
N GLY A 36 -12.84 -4.02 -3.15
CA GLY A 36 -11.47 -4.48 -3.32
C GLY A 36 -11.02 -4.54 -4.78
N LYS A 37 -11.60 -3.70 -5.65
CA LYS A 37 -11.23 -3.61 -7.07
C LYS A 37 -10.66 -2.24 -7.41
N VAL A 38 -9.69 -2.22 -8.32
CA VAL A 38 -9.22 -0.98 -8.96
C VAL A 38 -10.25 -0.51 -9.99
N GLY A 39 -10.37 0.80 -10.18
CA GLY A 39 -11.17 1.40 -11.24
C GLY A 39 -10.49 1.34 -12.61
N GLY A 40 -9.15 1.23 -12.64
CA GLY A 40 -8.35 1.00 -13.84
C GLY A 40 -6.85 1.21 -13.61
N ASP A 41 -6.06 1.24 -14.69
CA ASP A 41 -4.60 1.31 -14.62
C ASP A 41 -4.07 2.60 -13.95
N ALA A 42 -4.87 3.67 -13.95
CA ALA A 42 -4.52 4.92 -13.27
C ALA A 42 -4.46 4.78 -11.73
N ASP A 43 -5.05 3.71 -11.18
CA ASP A 43 -5.02 3.41 -9.74
C ASP A 43 -3.79 2.58 -9.32
N PHE A 44 -2.89 2.29 -10.26
CA PHE A 44 -1.60 1.65 -10.03
C PHE A 44 -0.50 2.71 -9.93
N VAL A 45 0.24 2.71 -8.81
CA VAL A 45 1.36 3.62 -8.54
C VAL A 45 2.62 2.81 -8.26
#